data_AF-A0A7J4KQA8-F1
#
_entry.id   AF-A0A7J4KQA8-F1
#
_cell.length_a   1.000
_cell.length_b   1.000
_cell.length_c   1.000
_cell.angle_alpha   90.00
_cell.angle_beta   90.00
_cell.angle_gamma   90.00
#
_symmetry.space_group_name_H-M   'P 1'
#
loop_
_entity.id
_entity.type
_entity.pdbx_description
1 polymer ?
#
loop_
_entity_poly.entity_id
_entity_poly.type
_entity_poly.pdbx_seq_one_letter_code
_entity_poly.pdbx_strand_id
1 'polypeptide(L)'
;RLVEQGFKDHQIKCIVATPTLAAGVNIPARRVIIRDLWRYDENFGMAPIPILEYKQQAGRAGRPRYDTVGEAITIAKDSNQRDQIFYNYILADTEPIYSKLGSQSALRMHLLAAVATQFVHNSEEMYKFIESTFYAYQTDEFTIKKEVDSAVEFLLGNQLIEQVDNQYMSTLFGSRTSSLYIDPLSAIQLKTALERSNEKEITSLSLLHAICSTPDLRSLYLRGSDSWVEEKADYIKQSLLLDVPSSTSDEYEWFLSDLKTAFLLEDWIDEKPYDALVQKYNIWPGDVHTIVEMAEWLLHATREYARMYNFSSVSDVSDLLIRVQNGCKEELLNLVTLKGVGRVRARTLYHEGFKTVNDLRNVPLERLSKIKGIGSAVAKNIKQQIGESGVRGNKPLRGSRR
;
A
#
# COMPACT_ATOMS: atom_id res chain seq x y z
N ARG A 1 -9.66 -11.30 11.70
CA ARG A 1 -10.20 -12.69 11.66
C ARG A 1 -10.25 -13.38 13.02
N LEU A 2 -9.15 -13.57 13.77
CA LEU A 2 -9.21 -14.27 15.08
C LEU A 2 -10.12 -13.56 16.10
N VAL A 3 -9.92 -12.24 16.30
CA VAL A 3 -10.73 -11.43 17.22
C VAL A 3 -12.20 -11.39 16.79
N GLU A 4 -12.46 -11.22 15.50
CA GLU A 4 -13.81 -11.22 14.93
C GLU A 4 -14.56 -12.52 15.19
N GLN A 5 -13.89 -13.65 14.94
CA GLN A 5 -14.47 -14.98 15.13
C GLN A 5 -14.71 -15.25 16.62
N GLY A 6 -13.73 -14.92 17.48
CA GLY A 6 -13.88 -15.05 18.92
C GLY A 6 -15.03 -14.22 19.48
N PHE A 7 -15.34 -13.06 18.89
CA PHE A 7 -16.50 -12.25 19.29
C PHE A 7 -17.83 -12.83 18.78
N LYS A 8 -17.87 -13.33 17.54
CA LYS A 8 -19.05 -14.02 16.97
C LYS A 8 -19.39 -15.29 17.75
N ASP A 9 -18.38 -16.03 18.21
CA ASP A 9 -18.51 -17.25 19.00
C ASP A 9 -18.70 -16.97 20.51
N HIS A 10 -18.92 -15.69 20.88
CA HIS A 10 -19.11 -15.22 22.25
C HIS A 10 -17.97 -15.56 23.22
N GLN A 11 -16.78 -15.89 22.74
CA GLN A 11 -15.58 -16.10 23.56
C GLN A 11 -15.00 -14.76 24.00
N ILE A 12 -15.05 -13.76 23.11
CA ILE A 12 -14.71 -12.36 23.38
C ILE A 12 -16.02 -11.61 23.64
N LYS A 13 -16.09 -10.90 24.77
CA LYS A 13 -17.30 -10.17 25.19
C LYS A 13 -17.32 -8.71 24.79
N CYS A 14 -16.16 -8.12 24.53
CA CYS A 14 -15.99 -6.71 24.22
C CYS A 14 -14.86 -6.53 23.21
N ILE A 15 -15.06 -5.64 22.25
CA ILE A 15 -14.02 -5.17 21.32
C ILE A 15 -13.91 -3.66 21.48
N VAL A 16 -12.68 -3.17 21.65
CA VAL A 16 -12.34 -1.76 21.54
C VAL A 16 -11.59 -1.59 20.21
N ALA A 17 -12.11 -0.74 19.32
CA ALA A 17 -11.61 -0.60 17.96
C ALA A 17 -11.56 0.86 17.53
N THR A 18 -10.61 1.19 16.65
CA THR A 18 -10.57 2.47 15.92
C THR A 18 -11.57 2.47 14.75
N PRO A 19 -11.94 3.63 14.20
CA PRO A 19 -12.92 3.72 13.11
C PRO A 19 -12.61 2.85 11.89
N THR A 20 -11.33 2.76 11.49
CA THR A 20 -10.89 1.94 10.35
C THR A 20 -11.22 0.46 10.53
N LEU A 21 -11.00 -0.09 11.72
CA LEU A 21 -11.37 -1.46 12.03
C LEU A 21 -12.90 -1.62 12.22
N ALA A 22 -13.56 -0.61 12.80
CA ALA A 22 -15.01 -0.62 13.01
C ALA A 22 -15.78 -0.64 11.68
N ALA A 23 -15.31 0.07 10.65
CA ALA A 23 -15.94 0.09 9.33
C ALA A 23 -15.80 -1.25 8.58
N GLY A 24 -14.61 -1.86 8.62
CA GLY A 24 -14.30 -3.08 7.85
C GLY A 24 -14.86 -4.38 8.41
N VAL A 25 -15.37 -4.37 9.65
CA VAL A 25 -15.80 -5.59 10.34
C VAL A 25 -17.32 -5.60 10.46
N ASN A 26 -18.02 -6.49 9.74
CA ASN A 26 -19.47 -6.65 9.86
C ASN A 26 -19.84 -7.48 11.11
N ILE A 27 -19.73 -6.87 12.28
CA ILE A 27 -20.08 -7.47 13.57
C ILE A 27 -21.05 -6.56 14.31
N PRO A 28 -22.34 -6.92 14.40
CA PRO A 28 -23.28 -6.22 15.26
C PRO A 28 -23.04 -6.59 16.73
N ALA A 29 -23.31 -5.66 17.63
CA ALA A 29 -23.22 -5.86 19.07
C ALA A 29 -24.48 -5.32 19.74
N ARG A 30 -24.94 -5.90 20.85
CA ARG A 30 -26.12 -5.38 21.56
C ARG A 30 -25.96 -3.90 21.92
N ARG A 31 -24.75 -3.52 22.33
CA ARG A 31 -24.39 -2.17 22.74
C ARG A 31 -23.15 -1.71 21.99
N VAL A 32 -23.18 -0.48 21.49
CA VAL A 32 -22.04 0.21 20.90
C VAL A 32 -21.77 1.47 21.73
N ILE A 33 -20.50 1.67 22.09
CA ILE A 33 -20.06 2.86 22.83
C ILE A 33 -19.12 3.65 21.93
N ILE A 34 -19.53 4.88 21.61
CA ILE A 34 -18.78 5.82 20.79
C ILE A 34 -18.08 6.77 21.76
N ARG A 35 -16.81 6.44 22.05
CA ARG A 35 -16.04 7.11 23.11
C ARG A 35 -15.64 8.54 22.75
N ASP A 36 -15.17 8.72 21.51
CA ASP A 36 -14.58 9.95 21.02
C ASP A 36 -15.32 10.40 19.76
N LEU A 37 -15.77 11.66 19.76
CA LEU A 37 -16.41 12.31 18.62
C LEU A 37 -15.49 13.30 17.92
N TRP A 38 -14.23 13.35 18.33
CA TRP A 38 -13.22 14.25 17.80
C TRP A 38 -12.00 13.44 17.42
N ARG A 39 -11.45 13.70 16.24
CA ARG A 39 -10.22 13.09 15.77
C ARG A 39 -9.32 14.13 15.13
N TYR A 40 -8.04 13.83 15.05
CA TYR A 40 -7.11 14.65 14.28
C TYR A 40 -7.36 14.44 12.79
N ASP A 41 -7.45 15.54 12.06
CA ASP A 41 -7.52 15.65 10.62
C ASP A 41 -6.28 16.42 10.14
N GLU A 42 -5.66 15.97 9.06
CA GLU A 42 -4.40 16.54 8.55
C GLU A 42 -4.55 17.99 8.10
N ASN A 43 -5.74 18.39 7.63
CA ASN A 43 -5.98 19.74 7.12
C ASN A 43 -6.53 20.69 8.18
N PHE A 44 -7.27 20.17 9.16
CA PHE A 44 -8.04 20.98 10.11
C PHE A 44 -7.63 20.78 11.57
N GLY A 45 -6.65 19.92 11.85
CA GLY A 45 -6.27 19.57 13.22
C GLY A 45 -7.37 18.78 13.92
N MET A 46 -7.61 19.03 15.20
CA MET A 46 -8.69 18.34 15.92
C MET A 46 -10.07 18.78 15.38
N ALA A 47 -10.75 17.86 14.72
CA ALA A 47 -12.05 18.08 14.09
C ALA A 47 -13.11 17.07 14.60
N PRO A 48 -14.40 17.45 14.60
CA PRO A 48 -15.47 16.51 14.90
C PRO A 48 -15.54 15.42 13.83
N ILE A 49 -15.89 14.20 14.22
CA ILE A 49 -16.17 13.13 13.25
C ILE A 49 -17.44 13.46 12.46
N PRO A 50 -17.56 13.05 11.19
CA PRO A 50 -18.79 13.23 10.42
C PRO A 50 -20.00 12.55 11.08
N ILE A 51 -21.17 13.15 10.93
CA ILE A 51 -22.45 12.62 11.42
C ILE A 51 -22.73 11.28 10.76
N LEU A 52 -22.47 11.15 9.45
CA LEU A 52 -22.57 9.87 8.75
C LEU A 52 -21.73 8.77 9.43
N GLU A 53 -20.52 9.06 9.87
CA GLU A 53 -19.65 8.10 10.56
C GLU A 53 -20.21 7.72 11.93
N TYR A 54 -20.69 8.71 12.70
CA TYR A 54 -21.39 8.48 13.96
C TYR A 54 -22.60 7.54 13.77
N LYS A 55 -23.46 7.83 12.79
CA LYS A 55 -24.66 7.02 12.52
C LYS A 55 -24.30 5.61 12.06
N GLN A 56 -23.23 5.44 11.27
CA GLN A 56 -22.72 4.13 10.88
C GLN A 56 -22.21 3.32 12.08
N GLN A 57 -21.53 3.95 13.04
CA GLN A 57 -21.11 3.29 14.27
C GLN A 57 -22.31 2.92 15.14
N ALA A 58 -23.22 3.87 15.36
CA ALA A 58 -24.44 3.68 16.15
C ALA A 58 -25.35 2.58 15.56
N GLY A 59 -25.44 2.51 14.22
CA GLY A 59 -26.24 1.50 13.50
C GLY A 59 -25.74 0.06 13.65
N ARG A 60 -24.58 -0.16 14.27
CA ARG A 60 -24.08 -1.51 14.63
C ARG A 60 -24.65 -2.02 15.95
N ALA A 61 -25.39 -1.18 16.68
CA ALA A 61 -26.06 -1.54 17.91
C ALA A 61 -27.33 -2.36 17.63
N GLY A 62 -27.48 -3.48 18.34
CA GLY A 62 -28.54 -4.47 18.18
C GLY A 62 -28.14 -5.59 17.22
N ARG A 63 -28.12 -6.82 17.72
CA ARG A 63 -27.86 -8.01 16.89
C ARG A 63 -29.18 -8.53 16.32
N PRO A 64 -29.33 -8.57 14.98
CA PRO A 64 -30.51 -9.16 14.37
C PRO A 64 -30.75 -10.58 14.91
N ARG A 65 -32.01 -10.88 15.25
CA ARG A 65 -32.48 -12.17 15.80
C ARG A 65 -32.11 -12.48 17.27
N TYR A 66 -31.22 -11.72 17.90
CA TYR A 66 -30.81 -12.00 19.29
C TYR A 66 -31.27 -10.93 20.28
N ASP A 67 -31.28 -9.66 19.87
CA ASP A 67 -31.63 -8.54 20.74
C ASP A 67 -32.97 -7.93 20.32
N THR A 68 -33.81 -7.57 21.29
CA THR A 68 -35.06 -6.82 21.06
C THR A 68 -34.80 -5.31 20.92
N VAL A 69 -33.70 -4.82 21.48
CA VAL A 69 -33.28 -3.41 21.46
C VAL A 69 -31.75 -3.35 21.33
N GLY A 70 -31.26 -2.44 20.49
CA GLY A 70 -29.86 -2.04 20.40
C GLY A 70 -29.62 -0.71 21.13
N GLU A 71 -28.48 -0.58 21.80
CA GLU A 71 -28.11 0.65 22.52
C GLU A 71 -26.84 1.27 21.93
N ALA A 72 -26.96 2.49 21.42
CA ALA A 72 -25.81 3.31 21.01
C ALA A 72 -25.59 4.41 22.05
N ILE A 73 -24.40 4.45 22.65
CA ILE A 73 -24.07 5.35 23.76
C ILE A 73 -22.89 6.22 23.36
N THR A 74 -23.02 7.52 23.57
CA THR A 74 -21.93 8.50 23.42
C THR A 74 -21.61 9.13 24.78
N ILE A 75 -20.34 9.44 25.01
CA ILE A 75 -19.88 9.98 26.30
C ILE A 75 -19.74 11.50 26.23
N ALA A 76 -20.48 12.20 27.09
CA ALA A 76 -20.32 13.63 27.35
C ALA A 76 -19.60 13.88 28.69
N LYS A 77 -18.79 14.93 28.76
CA LYS A 77 -18.09 15.38 29.97
C LYS A 77 -18.99 16.19 30.90
N ASP A 78 -19.91 16.96 30.34
CA ASP A 78 -20.82 17.85 31.05
C ASP A 78 -22.17 17.98 30.32
N SER A 79 -23.11 18.69 30.93
CA SER A 79 -24.46 18.88 30.38
C SER A 79 -24.48 19.67 29.07
N ASN A 80 -23.57 20.62 28.88
CA ASN A 80 -23.49 21.42 27.66
C ASN A 80 -23.03 20.53 26.49
N GLN A 81 -21.98 19.75 26.69
CA GLN A 81 -21.51 18.79 25.69
C GLN A 81 -22.58 17.73 25.39
N ARG A 82 -23.33 17.27 26.40
CA ARG A 82 -24.46 16.34 26.18
C ARG A 82 -25.46 16.93 25.20
N ASP A 83 -25.87 18.18 25.40
CA ASP A 83 -26.88 18.83 24.56
C ASP A 83 -26.32 19.04 23.14
N GLN A 84 -25.06 19.45 23.00
CA GLN A 84 -24.39 19.55 21.70
C GLN A 84 -24.37 18.20 20.96
N ILE A 85 -24.00 17.11 21.63
CA ILE A 85 -24.00 15.77 21.03
C ILE A 85 -25.42 15.36 20.60
N PHE A 86 -26.40 15.66 21.45
CA PHE A 86 -27.79 15.32 21.19
C PHE A 86 -28.30 16.01 19.92
N TYR A 87 -28.08 17.31 19.77
CA TYR A 87 -28.53 18.05 18.58
C TYR A 87 -27.66 17.83 17.35
N ASN A 88 -26.34 17.75 17.49
CA ASN A 88 -25.42 17.68 16.35
C ASN A 88 -25.22 16.26 15.80
N TYR A 89 -25.57 15.21 16.55
CA TYR A 89 -25.37 13.83 16.12
C TYR A 89 -26.62 12.97 16.24
N ILE A 90 -27.31 13.00 17.39
CA ILE A 90 -28.44 12.09 17.62
C ILE A 90 -29.65 12.55 16.80
N LEU A 91 -30.01 13.83 16.88
CA LEU A 91 -31.14 14.40 16.15
C LEU A 91 -30.78 14.93 14.75
N ALA A 92 -29.50 15.16 14.47
CA ALA A 92 -29.07 15.66 13.17
C ALA A 92 -29.24 14.62 12.06
N ASP A 93 -29.56 15.11 10.86
CA ASP A 93 -29.42 14.39 9.61
C ASP A 93 -27.94 14.28 9.20
N THR A 94 -27.64 13.31 8.34
CA THR A 94 -26.28 13.15 7.79
C THR A 94 -25.94 14.26 6.82
N GLU A 95 -24.65 14.57 6.70
CA GLU A 95 -24.17 15.54 5.72
C GLU A 95 -24.48 15.08 4.29
N PRO A 96 -24.78 16.02 3.37
CA PRO A 96 -24.93 15.69 1.96
C PRO A 96 -23.62 15.13 1.38
N ILE A 97 -23.75 14.22 0.43
CA ILE A 97 -22.60 13.62 -0.26
C ILE A 97 -22.13 14.58 -1.36
N TYR A 98 -20.83 14.88 -1.35
CA TYR A 98 -20.18 15.67 -2.40
C TYR A 98 -19.20 14.80 -3.19
N SER A 99 -19.18 14.98 -4.50
CA SER A 99 -18.21 14.33 -5.37
C SER A 99 -16.78 14.71 -4.99
N LYS A 100 -15.88 13.74 -5.03
CA LYS A 100 -14.43 13.94 -4.82
C LYS A 100 -13.61 13.88 -6.12
N LEU A 101 -14.30 13.76 -7.26
CA LEU A 101 -13.66 13.70 -8.58
C LEU A 101 -12.94 15.00 -8.95
N GLY A 102 -13.35 16.15 -8.43
CA GLY A 102 -12.77 17.45 -8.76
C GLY A 102 -11.35 17.70 -8.25
N SER A 103 -10.69 16.73 -7.62
CA SER A 103 -9.28 16.88 -7.24
C SER A 103 -8.37 16.63 -8.46
N GLN A 104 -7.25 17.35 -8.53
CA GLN A 104 -6.30 17.20 -9.64
C GLN A 104 -5.74 15.78 -9.75
N SER A 105 -5.48 15.09 -8.63
CA SER A 105 -5.05 13.68 -8.64
C SER A 105 -6.12 12.78 -9.29
N ALA A 106 -7.39 12.90 -8.88
CA ALA A 106 -8.47 12.10 -9.44
C ALA A 106 -8.69 12.40 -10.94
N LEU A 107 -8.73 13.69 -11.32
CA LEU A 107 -8.91 14.09 -12.71
C LEU A 107 -7.77 13.57 -13.60
N ARG A 108 -6.51 13.78 -13.22
CA ARG A 108 -5.36 13.30 -14.02
C ARG A 108 -5.43 11.79 -14.24
N MET A 109 -5.72 11.03 -13.19
CA MET A 109 -5.83 9.57 -13.27
C MET A 109 -6.97 9.13 -14.21
N HIS A 110 -8.17 9.68 -14.03
CA HIS A 110 -9.35 9.26 -14.81
C HIS A 110 -9.32 9.76 -16.25
N LEU A 111 -8.82 10.98 -16.50
CA LEU A 111 -8.69 11.51 -17.86
C LEU A 111 -7.60 10.78 -18.65
N LEU A 112 -6.46 10.47 -18.03
CA LEU A 112 -5.45 9.62 -18.67
C LEU A 112 -6.01 8.24 -18.99
N ALA A 113 -6.77 7.63 -18.07
CA ALA A 113 -7.42 6.36 -18.30
C ALA A 113 -8.38 6.42 -19.50
N ALA A 114 -9.24 7.45 -19.55
CA ALA A 114 -10.21 7.62 -20.64
C ALA A 114 -9.54 7.72 -22.03
N VAL A 115 -8.42 8.46 -22.13
CA VAL A 115 -7.64 8.54 -23.38
C VAL A 115 -6.92 7.21 -23.67
N ALA A 116 -6.27 6.60 -22.67
CA ALA A 116 -5.53 5.36 -22.85
C ALA A 116 -6.42 4.17 -23.24
N THR A 117 -7.67 4.13 -22.77
CA THR A 117 -8.66 3.11 -23.16
C THR A 117 -9.44 3.46 -24.42
N GLN A 118 -9.09 4.57 -25.11
CA GLN A 118 -9.76 5.04 -26.33
C GLN A 118 -11.27 5.28 -26.12
N PHE A 119 -11.64 5.75 -24.93
CA PHE A 119 -13.01 6.16 -24.62
C PHE A 119 -13.26 7.64 -24.93
N VAL A 120 -12.20 8.45 -24.88
CA VAL A 120 -12.20 9.88 -25.20
C VAL A 120 -11.07 10.16 -26.18
N HIS A 121 -11.38 10.87 -27.25
CA HIS A 121 -10.42 11.19 -28.32
C HIS A 121 -10.14 12.68 -28.48
N ASN A 122 -10.89 13.59 -27.88
CA ASN A 122 -10.68 15.03 -28.06
C ASN A 122 -11.27 15.79 -26.87
N SER A 123 -11.04 17.11 -26.82
CA SER A 123 -11.50 17.96 -25.71
C SER A 123 -13.03 17.93 -25.56
N GLU A 124 -13.79 17.92 -26.66
CA GLU A 124 -15.25 17.91 -26.62
C GLU A 124 -15.79 16.62 -25.97
N GLU A 125 -15.28 15.45 -26.40
CA GLU A 125 -15.60 14.17 -25.78
C GLU A 125 -15.17 14.10 -24.31
N MET A 126 -14.07 14.75 -23.97
CA MET A 126 -13.57 14.80 -22.59
C MET A 126 -14.53 15.56 -21.68
N TYR A 127 -15.01 16.73 -22.10
CA TYR A 127 -16.00 17.47 -21.31
C TYR A 127 -17.32 16.70 -21.22
N LYS A 128 -17.80 16.10 -22.32
CA LYS A 128 -19.01 15.26 -22.30
C LYS A 128 -18.89 14.09 -21.31
N PHE A 129 -17.70 13.49 -21.21
CA PHE A 129 -17.44 12.45 -20.23
C PHE A 129 -17.59 13.00 -18.80
N ILE A 130 -16.96 14.14 -18.48
CA ILE A 130 -17.08 14.75 -17.15
C ILE A 130 -18.50 15.24 -16.84
N GLU A 131 -19.21 15.79 -17.82
CA GLU A 131 -20.61 16.24 -17.71
C GLU A 131 -21.56 15.12 -17.27
N SER A 132 -21.24 13.86 -17.59
CA SER A 132 -22.02 12.69 -17.18
C SER A 132 -21.80 12.27 -15.72
N THR A 133 -20.94 12.96 -14.96
CA THR A 133 -20.54 12.57 -13.61
C THR A 133 -21.31 13.29 -12.51
N PHE A 134 -21.30 12.72 -11.30
CA PHE A 134 -21.86 13.38 -10.11
C PHE A 134 -21.13 14.69 -9.76
N TYR A 135 -19.87 14.85 -10.16
CA TYR A 135 -19.15 16.12 -10.01
C TYR A 135 -19.78 17.22 -10.85
N ALA A 136 -20.02 16.94 -12.13
CA ALA A 136 -20.63 17.92 -13.02
C ALA A 136 -22.07 18.27 -12.62
N TYR A 137 -22.80 17.34 -12.01
CA TYR A 137 -24.12 17.63 -11.45
C TYR A 137 -24.08 18.65 -10.28
N GLN A 138 -22.98 18.71 -9.53
CA GLN A 138 -22.84 19.52 -8.32
C GLN A 138 -22.00 20.79 -8.49
N THR A 139 -21.35 20.98 -9.64
CA THR A 139 -20.35 22.03 -9.85
C THR A 139 -20.67 22.81 -11.12
N ASP A 140 -20.33 24.10 -11.13
CA ASP A 140 -20.56 24.96 -12.28
C ASP A 140 -19.61 24.63 -13.44
N GLU A 141 -20.07 24.90 -14.67
CA GLU A 141 -19.36 24.62 -15.91
C GLU A 141 -17.97 25.28 -15.97
N PHE A 142 -17.84 26.51 -15.45
CA PHE A 142 -16.58 27.25 -15.48
C PHE A 142 -15.51 26.57 -14.61
N THR A 143 -15.87 26.16 -13.40
CA THR A 143 -14.98 25.42 -12.50
C THR A 143 -14.57 24.07 -13.09
N ILE A 144 -15.53 23.31 -13.65
CA ILE A 144 -15.24 22.03 -14.32
C ILE A 144 -14.22 22.23 -15.44
N LYS A 145 -14.46 23.21 -16.31
CA LYS A 145 -13.59 23.48 -17.45
C LYS A 145 -12.17 23.80 -17.01
N LYS A 146 -12.01 24.69 -16.03
CA LYS A 146 -10.71 25.06 -15.48
C LYS A 146 -9.94 23.85 -14.93
N GLU A 147 -10.59 23.00 -14.13
CA GLU A 147 -9.93 21.85 -13.51
C GLU A 147 -9.58 20.76 -14.53
N VAL A 148 -10.45 20.51 -15.50
CA VAL A 148 -10.20 19.57 -16.61
C VAL A 148 -9.05 20.07 -17.49
N ASP A 149 -9.07 21.34 -17.88
CA ASP A 149 -8.02 21.94 -18.71
C ASP A 149 -6.66 21.85 -18.03
N SER A 150 -6.59 22.17 -16.74
CA SER A 150 -5.36 22.04 -15.96
C SER A 150 -4.85 20.60 -15.90
N ALA A 151 -5.75 19.62 -15.76
CA ALA A 151 -5.37 18.21 -15.76
C ALA A 151 -4.87 17.77 -17.15
N VAL A 152 -5.52 18.19 -18.24
CA VAL A 152 -5.10 17.89 -19.62
C VAL A 152 -3.76 18.53 -19.96
N GLU A 153 -3.57 19.80 -19.60
CA GLU A 153 -2.29 20.51 -19.75
C GLU A 153 -1.17 19.79 -19.03
N PHE A 154 -1.44 19.30 -17.80
CA PHE A 154 -0.48 18.47 -17.06
C PHE A 154 -0.13 17.17 -17.80
N LEU A 155 -1.12 16.45 -18.32
CA LEU A 155 -0.90 15.19 -19.03
C LEU A 155 -0.12 15.39 -20.35
N LEU A 156 -0.44 16.44 -21.10
CA LEU A 156 0.27 16.82 -22.33
C LEU A 156 1.70 17.28 -22.02
N GLY A 157 1.86 18.19 -21.07
CA GLY A 157 3.16 18.76 -20.68
C GLY A 157 4.16 17.71 -20.18
N ASN A 158 3.66 16.60 -19.60
CA ASN A 158 4.48 15.49 -19.12
C ASN A 158 4.53 14.29 -20.07
N GLN A 159 4.03 14.42 -21.30
CA GLN A 159 4.08 13.37 -22.33
C GLN A 159 3.39 12.06 -21.90
N LEU A 160 2.32 12.16 -21.10
CA LEU A 160 1.45 11.01 -20.79
C LEU A 160 0.41 10.83 -21.90
N ILE A 161 -0.05 11.93 -22.47
CA ILE A 161 -0.84 11.96 -23.71
C ILE A 161 -0.17 12.89 -24.71
N GLU A 162 -0.50 12.72 -25.98
CA GLU A 162 -0.10 13.56 -27.09
C GLU A 162 -1.33 13.90 -27.94
N GLN A 163 -1.24 14.97 -28.74
CA GLN A 163 -2.30 15.41 -29.63
C GLN A 163 -1.83 15.27 -31.09
N VAL A 164 -2.51 14.41 -31.86
CA VAL A 164 -2.24 14.14 -33.27
C VAL A 164 -3.54 14.35 -34.04
N ASP A 165 -3.54 15.17 -35.09
CA ASP A 165 -4.72 15.47 -35.92
C ASP A 165 -5.97 15.89 -35.09
N ASN A 166 -5.76 16.73 -34.07
CA ASN A 166 -6.79 17.13 -33.09
C ASN A 166 -7.38 16.00 -32.24
N GLN A 167 -6.73 14.84 -32.20
CA GLN A 167 -7.10 13.73 -31.33
C GLN A 167 -6.05 13.48 -30.25
N TYR A 168 -6.52 13.23 -29.03
CA TYR A 168 -5.70 12.76 -27.93
C TYR A 168 -5.38 11.29 -28.08
N MET A 169 -4.09 10.97 -27.97
CA MET A 169 -3.57 9.61 -27.92
C MET A 169 -2.70 9.45 -26.69
N SER A 170 -2.78 8.30 -26.01
CA SER A 170 -1.86 8.01 -24.92
C SER A 170 -0.49 7.66 -25.49
N THR A 171 0.58 8.22 -24.92
CA THR A 171 1.93 7.75 -25.22
C THR A 171 2.15 6.35 -24.64
N LEU A 172 3.26 5.68 -25.01
CA LEU A 172 3.62 4.41 -24.38
C LEU A 172 3.75 4.55 -22.86
N PHE A 173 4.33 5.67 -22.39
CA PHE A 173 4.49 5.96 -20.97
C PHE A 173 3.13 6.18 -20.27
N GLY A 174 2.23 6.96 -20.87
CA GLY A 174 0.90 7.18 -20.30
C GLY A 174 0.02 5.94 -20.32
N SER A 175 0.05 5.16 -21.40
CA SER A 175 -0.67 3.88 -21.48
C SER A 175 -0.17 2.90 -20.41
N ARG A 176 1.14 2.83 -20.18
CA ARG A 176 1.73 2.03 -19.09
C ARG A 176 1.31 2.56 -17.72
N THR A 177 1.36 3.86 -17.50
CA THR A 177 0.92 4.50 -16.25
C THR A 177 -0.53 4.16 -15.91
N SER A 178 -1.43 4.30 -16.89
CA SER A 178 -2.85 3.94 -16.76
C SER A 178 -3.04 2.45 -16.45
N SER A 179 -2.41 1.55 -17.22
CA SER A 179 -2.55 0.10 -17.02
C SER A 179 -1.95 -0.42 -15.72
N LEU A 180 -0.97 0.28 -15.14
CA LEU A 180 -0.38 -0.01 -13.84
C LEU A 180 -1.19 0.60 -12.68
N TYR A 181 -2.18 1.44 -12.99
CA TYR A 181 -3.05 2.15 -12.04
C TYR A 181 -2.30 3.14 -11.13
N ILE A 182 -1.22 3.74 -11.64
CA ILE A 182 -0.33 4.63 -10.88
C ILE A 182 -0.79 6.07 -11.06
N ASP A 183 -0.72 6.90 -10.02
CA ASP A 183 -1.01 8.33 -10.15
C ASP A 183 -0.03 8.97 -11.17
N PRO A 184 -0.51 9.76 -12.13
CA PRO A 184 0.34 10.45 -13.10
C PRO A 184 1.53 11.22 -12.51
N LEU A 185 1.36 11.85 -11.35
CA LEU A 185 2.44 12.54 -10.63
C LEU A 185 3.49 11.57 -10.11
N SER A 186 3.06 10.44 -9.52
CA SER A 186 3.97 9.36 -9.10
C SER A 186 4.78 8.82 -10.28
N ALA A 187 4.12 8.59 -11.42
CA ALA A 187 4.79 8.10 -12.62
C ALA A 187 5.90 9.07 -13.09
N ILE A 188 5.63 10.38 -13.05
CA ILE A 188 6.62 11.41 -13.39
C ILE A 188 7.79 11.40 -12.40
N GLN A 189 7.53 11.35 -11.10
CA GLN A 189 8.59 11.28 -10.09
C GLN A 189 9.49 10.04 -10.29
N LEU A 190 8.88 8.88 -10.54
CA LEU A 190 9.62 7.64 -10.80
C LEU A 190 10.41 7.71 -12.12
N LYS A 191 9.84 8.30 -13.17
CA LYS A 191 10.55 8.58 -14.42
C LYS A 191 11.75 9.50 -14.17
N THR A 192 11.59 10.60 -13.45
CA THR A 192 12.69 11.52 -13.12
C THR A 192 13.79 10.83 -12.32
N ALA A 193 13.42 9.99 -11.33
CA ALA A 193 14.40 9.22 -10.58
C ALA A 193 15.20 8.26 -11.48
N LEU A 194 14.53 7.58 -12.42
CA LEU A 194 15.16 6.69 -13.39
C LEU A 194 16.06 7.44 -14.38
N GLU A 195 15.62 8.59 -14.90
CA GLU A 195 16.45 9.41 -15.80
C GLU A 195 17.73 9.87 -15.10
N ARG A 196 17.63 10.33 -13.85
CA ARG A 196 18.80 10.75 -13.05
C ARG A 196 19.71 9.60 -12.65
N SER A 197 19.15 8.40 -12.53
CA SER A 197 19.94 7.20 -12.26
C SER A 197 20.84 6.75 -13.43
N ASN A 198 20.75 7.41 -14.59
CA ASN A 198 21.75 7.25 -15.66
C ASN A 198 23.09 7.91 -15.32
N GLU A 199 23.08 8.92 -14.43
CA GLU A 199 24.27 9.72 -14.07
C GLU A 199 24.75 9.46 -12.63
N LYS A 200 23.94 8.78 -11.82
CA LYS A 200 24.22 8.48 -10.42
C LYS A 200 24.18 6.98 -10.16
N GLU A 201 24.97 6.53 -9.20
CA GLU A 201 24.92 5.14 -8.72
C GLU A 201 23.55 4.84 -8.08
N ILE A 202 22.96 3.72 -8.48
CA ILE A 202 21.71 3.22 -7.93
C ILE A 202 22.02 2.46 -6.65
N THR A 203 21.33 2.81 -5.57
CA THR A 203 21.36 2.05 -4.32
C THR A 203 19.95 1.56 -4.01
N SER A 204 19.83 0.52 -3.18
CA SER A 204 18.52 0.08 -2.72
C SER A 204 17.76 1.23 -2.05
N LEU A 205 18.44 2.00 -1.20
CA LEU A 205 17.85 3.13 -0.48
C LEU A 205 17.38 4.25 -1.42
N SER A 206 18.13 4.58 -2.48
CA SER A 206 17.76 5.67 -3.38
C SER A 206 16.51 5.35 -4.21
N LEU A 207 16.32 4.09 -4.60
CA LEU A 207 15.08 3.60 -5.22
C LEU A 207 13.92 3.51 -4.23
N LEU A 208 14.17 3.01 -3.01
CA LEU A 208 13.15 2.95 -1.94
C LEU A 208 12.66 4.35 -1.56
N HIS A 209 13.54 5.34 -1.50
CA HIS A 209 13.16 6.73 -1.30
C HIS A 209 12.31 7.24 -2.47
N ALA A 210 12.71 6.97 -3.71
CA ALA A 210 11.95 7.42 -4.88
C ALA A 210 10.50 6.93 -4.90
N ILE A 211 10.24 5.67 -4.51
CA ILE A 211 8.86 5.14 -4.39
C ILE A 211 8.13 5.72 -3.16
N CYS A 212 8.83 5.95 -2.04
CA CYS A 212 8.20 6.50 -0.84
C CYS A 212 7.79 7.97 -1.02
N SER A 213 8.49 8.72 -1.86
CA SER A 213 8.13 10.11 -2.20
C SER A 213 6.99 10.25 -3.20
N THR A 214 6.38 9.12 -3.61
CA THR A 214 5.21 9.15 -4.50
C THR A 214 3.92 9.35 -3.71
N PRO A 215 2.94 10.13 -4.22
CA PRO A 215 1.65 10.30 -3.56
C PRO A 215 0.83 8.99 -3.43
N ASP A 216 1.19 7.96 -4.20
CA ASP A 216 0.60 6.63 -4.07
C ASP A 216 0.98 5.92 -2.76
N LEU A 217 2.12 6.25 -2.13
CA LEU A 217 2.56 5.64 -0.87
C LEU A 217 2.29 6.56 0.31
N ARG A 218 1.60 6.04 1.34
CA ARG A 218 1.42 6.77 2.59
C ARG A 218 2.63 6.60 3.51
N SER A 219 3.46 7.63 3.58
CA SER A 219 4.65 7.65 4.43
C SER A 219 4.33 7.66 5.93
N LEU A 220 5.31 7.21 6.72
CA LEU A 220 5.26 7.15 8.17
C LEU A 220 5.40 8.52 8.82
N TYR A 221 4.46 8.88 9.70
CA TYR A 221 4.58 10.09 10.51
C TYR A 221 5.88 10.15 11.31
N LEU A 222 6.48 11.34 11.32
CA LEU A 222 7.59 11.69 12.21
C LEU A 222 7.09 11.89 13.63
N ARG A 223 7.95 11.55 14.59
CA ARG A 223 7.75 11.79 16.02
C ARG A 223 8.93 12.58 16.54
N GLY A 224 8.77 13.27 17.68
CA GLY A 224 9.87 14.01 18.31
C GLY A 224 11.10 13.16 18.66
N SER A 225 10.98 11.83 18.70
CA SER A 225 12.08 10.89 18.90
C SER A 225 12.86 10.55 17.61
N ASP A 226 12.43 11.03 16.45
CA ASP A 226 12.97 10.63 15.13
C ASP A 226 14.06 11.57 14.58
N SER A 227 14.76 12.32 15.44
CA SER A 227 15.87 13.20 15.02
C SER A 227 16.96 12.47 14.23
N TRP A 228 17.11 11.16 14.48
CA TRP A 228 18.04 10.29 13.76
C TRP A 228 17.78 10.23 12.24
N VAL A 229 16.55 10.52 11.77
CA VAL A 229 16.22 10.54 10.34
C VAL A 229 16.88 11.73 9.66
N GLU A 230 16.77 12.90 10.28
CA GLU A 230 17.39 14.15 9.80
C GLU A 230 18.92 14.04 9.82
N GLU A 231 19.49 13.53 10.92
CA GLU A 231 20.93 13.27 11.02
C GLU A 231 21.42 12.37 9.87
N LYS A 232 20.67 11.32 9.52
CA LYS A 232 21.01 10.44 8.41
C LYS A 232 20.83 11.08 7.05
N ALA A 233 19.81 11.92 6.88
CA ALA A 233 19.50 12.59 5.62
C ALA A 233 20.71 13.38 5.10
N ASP A 234 21.45 14.04 5.99
CA ASP A 234 22.63 14.82 5.63
C ASP A 234 23.76 14.00 4.99
N TYR A 235 23.91 12.73 5.39
CA TYR A 235 24.93 11.85 4.84
C TYR A 235 24.55 11.25 3.49
N ILE A 236 23.26 11.05 3.22
CA ILE A 236 22.79 10.32 2.04
C ILE A 236 22.17 11.21 0.97
N LYS A 237 21.88 12.48 1.24
CA LYS A 237 21.21 13.42 0.31
C LYS A 237 21.81 13.45 -1.10
N GLN A 238 23.13 13.27 -1.25
CA GLN A 238 23.79 13.26 -2.56
C GLN A 238 23.49 11.99 -3.37
N SER A 239 23.26 10.86 -2.70
CA SER A 239 22.95 9.55 -3.29
C SER A 239 21.48 9.40 -3.70
N LEU A 240 20.60 10.31 -3.26
CA LEU A 240 19.19 10.28 -3.62
C LEU A 240 18.99 10.66 -5.09
N LEU A 241 17.97 10.05 -5.70
CA LEU A 241 17.60 10.25 -7.10
C LEU A 241 16.68 11.47 -7.26
N LEU A 242 15.92 11.85 -6.23
CA LEU A 242 15.04 13.02 -6.23
C LEU A 242 15.72 14.21 -5.53
N ASP A 243 15.23 15.41 -5.81
CA ASP A 243 15.75 16.62 -5.16
C ASP A 243 15.38 16.65 -3.69
N VAL A 244 16.31 17.17 -2.88
CA VAL A 244 16.09 17.35 -1.45
C VAL A 244 15.57 18.76 -1.21
N PRO A 245 14.38 18.93 -0.62
CA PRO A 245 13.84 20.26 -0.34
C PRO A 245 14.69 21.01 0.69
N SER A 246 14.56 22.34 0.71
CA SER A 246 15.26 23.18 1.69
C SER A 246 14.74 22.86 3.11
N SER A 247 15.63 22.82 4.10
CA SER A 247 15.25 22.61 5.51
C SER A 247 14.32 23.69 6.08
N THR A 248 14.22 24.83 5.40
CA THR A 248 13.30 25.93 5.76
C THR A 248 11.91 25.80 5.14
N SER A 249 11.68 24.80 4.29
CA SER A 249 10.40 24.59 3.60
C SER A 249 9.52 23.58 4.32
N ASP A 250 8.21 23.76 4.22
CA ASP A 250 7.24 22.81 4.78
C ASP A 250 7.36 21.42 4.13
N GLU A 251 7.87 21.34 2.90
CA GLU A 251 8.18 20.10 2.17
C GLU A 251 9.26 19.25 2.82
N TYR A 252 10.10 19.84 3.67
CA TYR A 252 11.19 19.12 4.34
C TYR A 252 10.69 18.07 5.32
N GLU A 253 9.60 18.35 6.04
CA GLU A 253 9.00 17.38 6.96
C GLU A 253 8.42 16.18 6.21
N TRP A 254 7.81 16.41 5.05
CA TRP A 254 7.32 15.37 4.15
C TRP A 254 8.48 14.51 3.61
N PHE A 255 9.56 15.15 3.16
CA PHE A 255 10.77 14.46 2.75
C PHE A 255 11.35 13.56 3.85
N LEU A 256 11.41 14.05 5.09
CA LEU A 256 11.89 13.25 6.22
C LEU A 256 10.94 12.07 6.55
N SER A 257 9.63 12.25 6.39
CA SER A 257 8.62 11.19 6.50
C SER A 257 8.82 10.09 5.44
N ASP A 258 9.05 10.48 4.19
CA ASP A 258 9.36 9.55 3.10
C ASP A 258 10.66 8.79 3.37
N LEU A 259 11.67 9.50 3.85
CA LEU A 259 12.96 8.92 4.16
C LEU A 259 12.90 7.94 5.35
N LYS A 260 12.13 8.26 6.39
CA LYS A 260 11.84 7.34 7.50
C LYS A 260 11.20 6.05 6.97
N THR A 261 10.30 6.17 6.00
CA THR A 261 9.62 5.03 5.37
C THR A 261 10.58 4.21 4.50
N ALA A 262 11.45 4.87 3.74
CA ALA A 262 12.51 4.21 2.98
C ALA A 262 13.47 3.45 3.90
N PHE A 263 13.85 4.01 5.05
CA PHE A 263 14.66 3.31 6.04
C PHE A 263 13.95 2.10 6.64
N LEU A 264 12.63 2.14 6.83
CA LEU A 264 11.86 0.96 7.28
C LEU A 264 11.98 -0.17 6.25
N LEU A 265 11.79 0.15 4.97
CA LEU A 265 11.90 -0.80 3.88
C LEU A 265 13.34 -1.33 3.74
N GLU A 266 14.35 -0.48 3.96
CA GLU A 266 15.76 -0.89 3.97
C GLU A 266 16.05 -1.90 5.10
N ASP A 267 15.63 -1.61 6.33
CA ASP A 267 15.77 -2.55 7.46
C ASP A 267 14.97 -3.84 7.22
N TRP A 268 13.84 -3.77 6.52
CA TRP A 268 13.05 -4.93 6.13
C TRP A 268 13.80 -5.85 5.16
N ILE A 269 14.40 -5.30 4.10
CA ILE A 269 15.23 -6.07 3.15
C ILE A 269 16.58 -6.48 3.74
N ASP A 270 17.00 -5.87 4.85
CA ASP A 270 18.16 -6.29 5.64
C ASP A 270 17.85 -7.38 6.68
N GLU A 271 16.66 -7.97 6.61
CA GLU A 271 16.20 -9.09 7.44
C GLU A 271 16.11 -8.75 8.93
N LYS A 272 15.91 -7.48 9.29
CA LYS A 272 15.69 -7.12 10.69
C LYS A 272 14.45 -7.85 11.23
N PRO A 273 14.52 -8.40 12.46
CA PRO A 273 13.38 -9.04 13.10
C PRO A 273 12.17 -8.12 13.13
N TYR A 274 11.00 -8.70 12.92
CA TYR A 274 9.77 -7.93 12.76
C TYR A 274 9.46 -7.06 14.00
N ASP A 275 9.66 -7.61 15.20
CA ASP A 275 9.50 -6.87 16.45
C ASP A 275 10.47 -5.69 16.57
N ALA A 276 11.68 -5.80 16.02
CA ALA A 276 12.65 -4.72 16.01
C ALA A 276 12.21 -3.57 15.08
N LEU A 277 11.57 -3.88 13.94
CA LEU A 277 10.99 -2.88 13.04
C LEU A 277 9.85 -2.11 13.74
N VAL A 278 8.89 -2.85 14.30
CA VAL A 278 7.75 -2.31 15.04
C VAL A 278 8.21 -1.37 16.16
N GLN A 279 9.22 -1.77 16.93
CA GLN A 279 9.79 -0.97 18.01
C GLN A 279 10.54 0.26 17.51
N LYS A 280 11.47 0.10 16.54
CA LYS A 280 12.33 1.18 16.06
C LYS A 280 11.53 2.30 15.37
N TYR A 281 10.57 1.94 14.53
CA TYR A 281 9.77 2.90 13.77
C TYR A 281 8.49 3.31 14.49
N ASN A 282 8.19 2.65 15.62
CA ASN A 282 7.04 2.91 16.49
C ASN A 282 5.71 2.78 15.75
N ILE A 283 5.59 1.70 14.98
CA ILE A 283 4.45 1.37 14.10
C ILE A 283 3.80 0.07 14.54
N TRP A 284 2.63 -0.24 14.01
CA TRP A 284 1.97 -1.52 14.23
C TRP A 284 2.42 -2.57 13.21
N PRO A 285 2.30 -3.87 13.52
CA PRO A 285 2.50 -4.94 12.56
C PRO A 285 1.81 -4.72 11.21
N GLY A 286 0.52 -4.35 11.22
CA GLY A 286 -0.25 -4.14 9.99
C GLY A 286 0.39 -3.12 9.04
N ASP A 287 0.99 -2.06 9.60
CA ASP A 287 1.58 -0.96 8.83
C ASP A 287 2.76 -1.45 7.99
N VAL A 288 3.63 -2.30 8.56
CA VAL A 288 4.76 -2.90 7.81
C VAL A 288 4.26 -3.66 6.59
N HIS A 289 3.18 -4.44 6.75
CA HIS A 289 2.66 -5.24 5.65
C HIS A 289 2.08 -4.37 4.54
N THR A 290 1.28 -3.36 4.90
CA THR A 290 0.70 -2.41 3.93
C THR A 290 1.80 -1.65 3.19
N ILE A 291 2.82 -1.14 3.89
CA ILE A 291 3.93 -0.42 3.25
C ILE A 291 4.71 -1.32 2.30
N VAL A 292 4.98 -2.58 2.68
CA VAL A 292 5.67 -3.54 1.81
C VAL A 292 4.85 -3.88 0.57
N GLU A 293 3.53 -4.07 0.70
CA GLU A 293 2.63 -4.35 -0.43
C GLU A 293 2.57 -3.16 -1.41
N MET A 294 2.49 -1.94 -0.90
CA MET A 294 2.51 -0.73 -1.72
C MET A 294 3.87 -0.53 -2.40
N ALA A 295 4.97 -0.76 -1.67
CA ALA A 295 6.32 -0.68 -2.21
C ALA A 295 6.56 -1.74 -3.30
N GLU A 296 6.05 -2.95 -3.14
CA GLU A 296 6.10 -4.00 -4.17
C GLU A 296 5.43 -3.53 -5.46
N TRP A 297 4.20 -3.00 -5.35
CA TRP A 297 3.45 -2.50 -6.51
C TRP A 297 4.17 -1.33 -7.20
N LEU A 298 4.70 -0.38 -6.43
CA LEU A 298 5.43 0.76 -6.98
C LEU A 298 6.75 0.34 -7.63
N LEU A 299 7.53 -0.57 -7.02
CA LEU A 299 8.74 -1.11 -7.63
C LEU A 299 8.46 -1.91 -8.90
N HIS A 300 7.33 -2.62 -8.95
CA HIS A 300 6.86 -3.25 -10.18
C HIS A 300 6.65 -2.20 -11.28
N ALA A 301 5.97 -1.09 -10.97
CA ALA A 301 5.79 0.01 -11.91
C ALA A 301 7.13 0.66 -12.31
N THR A 302 8.01 0.94 -11.34
CA THR A 302 9.37 1.45 -11.58
C THR A 302 10.15 0.56 -12.53
N ARG A 303 10.05 -0.78 -12.41
CA ARG A 303 10.70 -1.72 -13.33
C ARG A 303 10.17 -1.60 -14.75
N GLU A 304 8.86 -1.42 -14.92
CA GLU A 304 8.27 -1.21 -16.25
C GLU A 304 8.71 0.12 -16.86
N TYR A 305 8.83 1.18 -16.06
CA TYR A 305 9.37 2.47 -16.50
C TYR A 305 10.87 2.40 -16.80
N ALA A 306 11.64 1.62 -16.04
CA ALA A 306 13.07 1.44 -16.25
C ALA A 306 13.38 0.90 -17.65
N ARG A 307 12.53 0.03 -18.20
CA ARG A 307 12.67 -0.47 -19.58
C ARG A 307 12.65 0.65 -20.64
N MET A 308 12.02 1.79 -20.34
CA MET A 308 11.89 2.93 -21.24
C MET A 308 12.94 4.02 -20.96
N TYR A 309 13.32 4.23 -19.70
CA TYR A 309 14.12 5.41 -19.29
C TYR A 309 15.51 5.11 -18.72
N ASN A 310 15.75 3.88 -18.24
CA ASN A 310 17.06 3.40 -17.83
C ASN A 310 17.11 1.86 -17.85
N PHE A 311 17.39 1.28 -19.02
CA PHE A 311 17.31 -0.18 -19.20
C PHE A 311 18.35 -0.95 -18.36
N SER A 312 19.52 -0.38 -18.08
CA SER A 312 20.53 -1.06 -17.25
C SER A 312 20.07 -1.25 -15.82
N SER A 313 19.23 -0.34 -15.29
CA SER A 313 18.67 -0.45 -13.94
C SER A 313 17.59 -1.53 -13.77
N VAL A 314 17.11 -2.16 -14.86
CA VAL A 314 16.02 -3.16 -14.79
C VAL A 314 16.39 -4.34 -13.89
N SER A 315 17.66 -4.76 -13.87
CA SER A 315 18.11 -5.83 -12.97
C SER A 315 18.07 -5.37 -11.52
N ASP A 316 18.62 -4.19 -11.21
CA ASP A 316 18.66 -3.64 -9.86
C ASP A 316 17.26 -3.48 -9.27
N VAL A 317 16.31 -2.96 -10.06
CA VAL A 317 14.91 -2.82 -9.63
C VAL A 317 14.24 -4.19 -9.48
N SER A 318 14.56 -5.17 -10.34
CA SER A 318 14.00 -6.53 -10.25
C SER A 318 14.47 -7.26 -8.99
N ASP A 319 15.76 -7.15 -8.66
CA ASP A 319 16.32 -7.76 -7.47
C ASP A 319 15.78 -7.07 -6.21
N LEU A 320 15.69 -5.74 -6.21
CA LEU A 320 15.07 -4.98 -5.12
C LEU A 320 13.59 -5.36 -4.92
N LEU A 321 12.82 -5.52 -6.00
CA LEU A 321 11.43 -5.97 -5.93
C LEU A 321 11.30 -7.31 -5.20
N ILE A 322 12.12 -8.31 -5.56
CA ILE A 322 12.09 -9.63 -4.91
C ILE A 322 12.54 -9.52 -3.44
N ARG A 323 13.53 -8.67 -3.15
CA ARG A 323 13.98 -8.41 -1.78
C ARG A 323 12.89 -7.78 -0.93
N VAL A 324 12.15 -6.81 -1.45
CA VAL A 324 11.01 -6.16 -0.76
C VAL A 324 9.87 -7.15 -0.55
N GLN A 325 9.49 -7.93 -1.58
CA GLN A 325 8.46 -8.98 -1.46
C GLN A 325 8.73 -9.96 -0.33
N ASN A 326 10.00 -10.33 -0.13
CA ASN A 326 10.37 -11.39 0.79
C ASN A 326 11.01 -10.89 2.10
N GLY A 327 11.41 -9.63 2.18
CA GLY A 327 12.16 -9.05 3.30
C GLY A 327 13.52 -9.71 3.48
N CYS A 328 14.30 -9.81 2.40
CA CYS A 328 15.55 -10.56 2.38
C CYS A 328 16.72 -9.83 1.72
N LYS A 329 17.94 -10.22 2.10
CA LYS A 329 19.15 -9.78 1.42
C LYS A 329 19.30 -10.46 0.06
N GLU A 330 20.13 -9.87 -0.78
CA GLU A 330 20.37 -10.29 -2.17
C GLU A 330 20.83 -11.75 -2.28
N GLU A 331 21.67 -12.20 -1.36
CA GLU A 331 22.17 -13.59 -1.32
C GLU A 331 21.08 -14.67 -1.13
N LEU A 332 19.87 -14.28 -0.71
CA LEU A 332 18.74 -15.19 -0.55
C LEU A 332 17.82 -15.25 -1.78
N LEU A 333 18.03 -14.41 -2.80
CA LEU A 333 17.16 -14.28 -3.98
C LEU A 333 16.85 -15.62 -4.64
N ASN A 334 17.85 -16.50 -4.74
CA ASN A 334 17.65 -17.83 -5.31
C ASN A 334 16.70 -18.71 -4.48
N LEU A 335 16.77 -18.64 -3.16
CA LEU A 335 16.04 -19.53 -2.25
C LEU A 335 14.59 -19.08 -2.02
N VAL A 336 14.35 -17.76 -2.00
CA VAL A 336 13.00 -17.19 -1.76
C VAL A 336 12.03 -17.41 -2.93
N THR A 337 12.53 -17.81 -4.10
CA THR A 337 11.68 -18.26 -5.22
C THR A 337 10.85 -19.51 -4.90
N LEU A 338 11.26 -20.29 -3.91
CA LEU A 338 10.56 -21.51 -3.49
C LEU A 338 9.31 -21.16 -2.68
N LYS A 339 8.14 -21.58 -3.16
CA LYS A 339 6.87 -21.40 -2.47
C LYS A 339 6.94 -21.99 -1.06
N GLY A 340 6.56 -21.18 -0.06
CA GLY A 340 6.63 -21.57 1.35
C GLY A 340 8.00 -21.36 2.00
N VAL A 341 8.99 -20.79 1.30
CA VAL A 341 10.29 -20.41 1.85
C VAL A 341 10.39 -18.89 1.97
N GLY A 342 9.85 -18.33 3.05
CA GLY A 342 10.04 -16.90 3.37
C GLY A 342 11.41 -16.61 3.99
N ARG A 343 11.72 -15.34 4.30
CA ARG A 343 13.04 -14.88 4.79
C ARG A 343 13.69 -15.75 5.87
N VAL A 344 12.93 -16.16 6.89
CA VAL A 344 13.47 -16.94 8.02
C VAL A 344 13.94 -18.33 7.57
N ARG A 345 13.16 -18.97 6.70
CA ARG A 345 13.48 -20.29 6.15
C ARG A 345 14.63 -20.21 5.16
N ALA A 346 14.61 -19.22 4.27
CA ALA A 346 15.69 -18.97 3.32
C ALA A 346 17.03 -18.75 4.04
N ARG A 347 17.04 -17.89 5.07
CA ARG A 347 18.22 -17.63 5.90
C ARG A 347 18.75 -18.88 6.61
N THR A 348 17.84 -19.72 7.13
CA THR A 348 18.23 -20.97 7.77
C THR A 348 18.86 -21.95 6.77
N LEU A 349 18.29 -22.09 5.57
CA LEU A 349 18.85 -22.92 4.50
C LEU A 349 20.24 -22.41 4.08
N TYR A 350 20.40 -21.09 3.94
CA TYR A 350 21.67 -20.46 3.59
C TYR A 350 22.76 -20.74 4.62
N HIS A 351 22.45 -20.65 5.92
CA HIS A 351 23.40 -20.98 6.99
C HIS A 351 23.79 -22.46 7.04
N GLU A 352 22.90 -23.36 6.64
CA GLU A 352 23.18 -24.80 6.47
C GLU A 352 24.01 -25.12 5.20
N GLY A 353 24.40 -24.09 4.44
CA GLY A 353 25.24 -24.20 3.25
C GLY A 353 24.47 -24.34 1.94
N PHE A 354 23.14 -24.31 1.96
CA PHE A 354 22.31 -24.33 0.75
C PHE A 354 22.09 -22.91 0.26
N LYS A 355 22.90 -22.44 -0.70
CA LYS A 355 22.86 -21.06 -1.21
C LYS A 355 21.96 -20.91 -2.42
N THR A 356 21.80 -21.99 -3.19
CA THR A 356 21.02 -22.02 -4.43
C THR A 356 19.97 -23.11 -4.38
N VAL A 357 18.97 -23.02 -5.27
CA VAL A 357 17.98 -24.10 -5.47
C VAL A 357 18.67 -25.40 -5.88
N ASN A 358 19.80 -25.31 -6.59
CA ASN A 358 20.56 -26.47 -7.03
C ASN A 358 21.25 -27.20 -5.87
N ASP A 359 21.67 -26.49 -4.82
CA ASP A 359 22.29 -27.11 -3.63
C ASP A 359 21.30 -27.98 -2.86
N LEU A 360 20.00 -27.75 -3.04
CA LEU A 360 18.93 -28.54 -2.45
C LEU A 360 18.63 -29.83 -3.23
N ARG A 361 19.19 -29.98 -4.44
CA ARG A 361 19.04 -31.22 -5.22
C ARG A 361 19.82 -32.35 -4.58
N ASN A 362 19.28 -33.57 -4.67
CA ASN A 362 19.83 -34.80 -4.09
C ASN A 362 19.98 -34.81 -2.56
N VAL A 363 19.65 -33.73 -1.86
CA VAL A 363 19.65 -33.69 -0.39
C VAL A 363 18.52 -34.59 0.14
N PRO A 364 18.77 -35.55 1.04
CA PRO A 364 17.72 -36.40 1.58
C PRO A 364 16.61 -35.60 2.27
N LEU A 365 15.35 -35.99 2.06
CA LEU A 365 14.20 -35.32 2.66
C LEU A 365 14.28 -35.25 4.19
N GLU A 366 14.82 -36.30 4.80
CA GLU A 366 15.05 -36.36 6.24
C GLU A 366 15.99 -35.26 6.72
N ARG A 367 17.08 -35.00 5.98
CA ARG A 367 18.02 -33.92 6.31
C ARG A 367 17.34 -32.57 6.26
N LEU A 368 16.60 -32.28 5.19
CA LEU A 368 15.86 -31.01 5.07
C LEU A 368 14.80 -30.85 6.16
N SER A 369 14.09 -31.93 6.52
CA SER A 369 13.04 -31.87 7.53
C SER A 369 13.57 -31.60 8.95
N LYS A 370 14.85 -31.93 9.21
CA LYS A 370 15.52 -31.68 10.50
C LYS A 370 15.99 -30.22 10.65
N ILE A 371 16.04 -29.46 9.55
CA ILE A 371 16.41 -28.04 9.58
C ILE A 371 15.32 -27.26 10.31
N LYS A 372 15.74 -26.42 11.26
CA LYS A 372 14.84 -25.60 12.09
C LYS A 372 13.90 -24.77 11.21
N GLY A 373 12.60 -24.86 11.47
CA GLY A 373 11.57 -24.07 10.78
C GLY A 373 11.13 -24.57 9.39
N ILE A 374 11.79 -25.59 8.82
CA ILE A 374 11.35 -26.25 7.58
C ILE A 374 10.32 -27.32 7.91
N GLY A 375 10.69 -28.35 8.67
CA GLY A 375 9.80 -29.48 8.98
C GLY A 375 9.43 -30.32 7.75
N SER A 376 8.66 -31.38 7.95
CA SER A 376 8.39 -32.40 6.93
C SER A 376 7.53 -31.90 5.76
N ALA A 377 6.52 -31.08 6.03
CA ALA A 377 5.61 -30.56 5.01
C ALA A 377 6.32 -29.60 4.04
N VAL A 378 7.12 -28.67 4.57
CA VAL A 378 7.86 -27.70 3.73
C VAL A 378 8.98 -28.40 2.97
N ALA A 379 9.70 -29.34 3.60
CA ALA A 379 10.73 -30.12 2.91
C ALA A 379 10.16 -30.91 1.72
N LYS A 380 8.98 -31.54 1.88
CA LYS A 380 8.25 -32.19 0.77
C LYS A 380 7.90 -31.20 -0.34
N ASN A 381 7.40 -30.02 0.02
CA ASN A 381 7.02 -28.99 -0.92
C ASN A 381 8.24 -28.48 -1.72
N ILE A 382 9.36 -28.21 -1.05
CA ILE A 382 10.63 -27.84 -1.69
C ILE A 382 11.05 -28.92 -2.70
N LYS A 383 11.06 -30.20 -2.29
CA LYS A 383 11.43 -31.32 -3.17
C LYS A 383 10.53 -31.46 -4.40
N GLN A 384 9.23 -31.22 -4.22
CA GLN A 384 8.28 -31.23 -5.32
C GLN A 384 8.55 -30.11 -6.32
N GLN A 385 8.84 -28.88 -5.83
CA GLN A 385 9.14 -27.73 -6.69
C GLN A 385 10.42 -27.89 -7.51
N ILE A 386 11.43 -28.59 -6.97
CA ILE A 386 12.70 -28.83 -7.67
C ILE A 386 12.68 -30.07 -8.58
N GLY A 387 11.53 -30.73 -8.75
CA GLY A 387 11.36 -31.87 -9.64
C GLY A 387 11.73 -33.24 -9.04
N GLU A 388 12.06 -33.31 -7.76
CA GLU A 388 12.43 -34.54 -7.04
C GLU A 388 11.22 -35.19 -6.37
N SER A 389 10.15 -35.36 -7.13
CA SER A 389 8.93 -36.06 -6.68
C SER A 389 9.19 -37.57 -6.63
N GLY A 390 9.88 -38.02 -5.58
CA GLY A 390 10.45 -39.37 -5.51
C GLY A 390 10.27 -40.09 -4.18
N VAL A 391 9.05 -40.13 -3.62
CA VAL A 391 8.61 -41.29 -2.83
C VAL A 391 7.20 -41.64 -3.27
N ARG A 392 7.08 -42.49 -4.30
CA ARG A 392 5.91 -43.35 -4.42
C ARG A 392 5.83 -44.13 -3.11
N GLY A 393 4.84 -43.81 -2.28
CA GLY A 393 4.48 -44.72 -1.19
C GLY A 393 4.26 -46.10 -1.78
N ASN A 394 4.82 -47.12 -1.14
CA ASN A 394 4.58 -48.52 -1.40
C ASN A 394 3.09 -48.77 -1.72
N LYS A 395 2.73 -48.89 -3.01
CA LYS A 395 1.56 -49.68 -3.36
C LYS A 395 2.02 -51.13 -3.30
N PRO A 396 1.41 -51.99 -2.47
CA PRO A 396 1.72 -53.40 -2.51
C PRO A 396 1.41 -53.88 -3.93
N LEU A 397 2.39 -54.59 -4.51
CA LEU A 397 2.21 -55.36 -5.73
C LEU A 397 0.91 -56.16 -5.57
N ARG A 398 -0.14 -55.78 -6.31
CA ARG A 398 -1.29 -56.66 -6.51
C ARG A 398 -0.75 -57.87 -7.25
N GLY A 399 -0.53 -58.94 -6.50
CA GLY A 399 -0.21 -60.25 -7.06
C GLY A 399 -1.25 -60.61 -8.10
N SER A 400 -0.77 -61.01 -9.27
CA SER A 400 -1.56 -61.78 -10.21
C SER A 400 -2.07 -63.03 -9.50
N ARG A 401 -3.39 -63.13 -9.38
CA ARG A 401 -4.06 -64.42 -9.20
C ARG A 401 -4.91 -64.65 -10.44
N ARG A 402 -4.54 -65.74 -11.10
CA ARG A 402 -5.27 -66.61 -12.04
C ARG A 402 -6.66 -66.18 -12.46
#